data_AF-A0A6P1DBT1-F1
#
_entry.id   AF-A0A6P1DBT1-F1
#
_cell.length_a   1.000
_cell.length_b   1.000
_cell.length_c   1.000
_cell.angle_alpha   90.00
_cell.angle_beta   90.00
_cell.angle_gamma   90.00
#
_symmetry.space_group_name_H-M   'P 1'
#
loop_
_entity.id
_entity.type
_entity.pdbx_description
1 polymer ?
#
loop_
_entity_poly.entity_id
_entity_poly.type
_entity_poly.pdbx_seq_one_letter_code
_entity_poly.pdbx_strand_id
1 'polypeptide(L)'
;MRARLDELAAWDPDTTRMSYLETAYAPVLPLVPSRILMADPSALIPPQRAAQYRAAGFETRTVPGTGHFIHTDNVNRFLAALDGWA
;
A
#
# COMPACT_ATOMS: atom_id res chain seq x y z
N MET A 1 15.30 -10.99 1.53
CA MET A 1 14.72 -11.95 2.49
C MET A 1 15.42 -11.91 3.85
N ARG A 2 16.76 -12.02 3.93
CA ARG A 2 17.51 -12.00 5.21
C ARG A 2 17.19 -10.80 6.12
N ALA A 3 17.29 -9.58 5.59
CA ALA A 3 16.95 -8.37 6.34
C ALA A 3 15.54 -8.41 6.97
N ARG A 4 14.53 -8.92 6.25
CA ARG A 4 13.16 -9.00 6.77
C ARG A 4 13.00 -10.04 7.88
N LEU A 5 13.76 -11.14 7.81
CA LEU A 5 13.80 -12.13 8.88
C LEU A 5 14.53 -11.59 10.12
N ASP A 6 15.60 -10.82 9.91
CA ASP A 6 16.35 -10.18 11.00
C ASP A 6 15.50 -9.09 11.69
N GLU A 7 14.77 -8.28 10.92
CA GLU A 7 13.77 -7.34 11.44
C GLU A 7 12.70 -8.05 12.27
N LEU A 8 12.14 -9.15 11.76
CA LEU A 8 11.13 -9.92 12.47
C LEU A 8 11.68 -10.56 13.76
N ALA A 9 12.94 -11.00 13.75
CA ALA A 9 13.60 -11.56 14.94
C ALA A 9 13.90 -10.48 16.00
N ALA A 10 14.15 -9.24 15.59
CA ALA A 10 14.39 -8.11 16.48
C ALA A 10 13.10 -7.40 16.93
N TRP A 11 11.97 -7.69 16.30
CA TRP A 11 10.70 -7.03 16.59
C TRP A 11 10.15 -7.41 17.97
N ASP A 12 9.70 -6.41 18.73
CA ASP A 12 9.09 -6.57 20.05
C ASP A 12 7.64 -7.09 19.93
N PRO A 13 7.35 -8.34 20.36
CA PRO A 13 6.01 -8.91 20.28
C PRO A 13 4.98 -8.20 21.15
N ASP A 14 5.39 -7.44 22.17
CA ASP A 14 4.47 -6.71 23.06
C ASP A 14 3.73 -5.60 22.31
N THR A 15 4.24 -5.16 21.17
CA THR A 15 3.53 -4.23 20.27
C THR A 15 2.18 -4.78 19.76
N THR A 16 1.99 -6.11 19.75
CA THR A 16 0.69 -6.74 19.44
C THR A 16 -0.37 -6.54 20.52
N ARG A 17 0.05 -6.25 21.75
CA ARG A 17 -0.83 -6.06 22.91
C ARG A 17 -1.18 -4.60 23.14
N MET A 18 -0.56 -3.68 22.38
CA MET A 18 -0.88 -2.27 22.45
C MET A 18 -2.34 -2.05 22.03
N SER A 19 -3.08 -1.31 22.84
CA SER A 19 -4.39 -0.81 22.44
C SER A 19 -4.20 0.28 21.39
N TYR A 20 -4.39 -0.07 20.12
CA TYR A 20 -4.42 0.91 19.04
C TYR A 20 -5.64 1.83 19.23
N LEU A 21 -5.37 3.08 19.61
CA LEU A 21 -6.40 4.10 19.79
C LEU A 21 -6.75 4.82 18.48
N GLU A 22 -5.99 4.57 17.41
CA GLU A 22 -6.20 5.23 16.13
C GLU A 22 -7.28 4.52 15.31
N THR A 23 -8.25 5.32 14.88
CA THR A 23 -9.14 4.94 13.77
C THR A 23 -8.43 5.28 12.47
N ALA A 24 -8.11 4.26 11.67
CA ALA A 24 -7.60 4.47 10.33
C ALA A 24 -8.72 4.97 9.40
N TYR A 25 -8.67 6.25 9.01
CA TYR A 25 -9.59 6.81 8.04
C TYR A 25 -9.07 6.57 6.63
N ALA A 26 -9.81 5.79 5.86
CA ALA A 26 -9.57 5.67 4.43
C ALA A 26 -10.07 6.95 3.72
N PRO A 27 -9.30 7.52 2.79
CA PRO A 27 -9.74 8.69 2.03
C PRO A 27 -10.95 8.29 1.17
N VAL A 28 -11.97 9.15 1.09
CA VAL A 28 -13.21 8.85 0.33
C VAL A 28 -13.32 9.61 -0.98
N LEU A 29 -12.55 10.69 -1.16
CA LEU A 29 -12.41 11.43 -2.41
C LEU A 29 -11.01 12.08 -2.53
N PRO A 30 -10.49 12.31 -3.75
CA PRO A 30 -9.25 13.03 -3.96
C PRO A 30 -9.50 14.54 -4.02
N LEU A 31 -9.10 15.28 -2.98
CA LEU A 31 -9.21 16.76 -2.98
C LEU A 31 -8.16 17.44 -3.88
N VAL A 32 -7.12 16.70 -4.25
CA VAL A 32 -6.04 17.08 -5.17
C VAL A 32 -5.74 15.88 -6.07
N PRO A 33 -5.02 16.04 -7.21
CA PRO A 33 -4.57 14.91 -8.00
C PRO A 33 -3.89 13.84 -7.12
N SER A 34 -4.48 12.64 -7.08
CA SER A 34 -4.11 11.58 -6.14
C SER A 34 -4.05 10.23 -6.85
N ARG A 35 -2.92 9.53 -6.70
CA ARG A 35 -2.71 8.18 -7.23
C ARG A 35 -2.52 7.18 -6.10
N ILE A 36 -3.23 6.06 -6.17
CA ILE A 36 -3.11 4.92 -5.26
C ILE A 36 -2.33 3.81 -5.96
N LEU A 37 -1.16 3.46 -5.42
CA LEU A 37 -0.39 2.31 -5.87
C LEU A 37 -0.75 1.07 -5.04
N MET A 38 -0.96 -0.06 -5.72
CA MET A 38 -1.45 -1.30 -5.12
C MET A 38 -0.53 -2.47 -5.43
N ALA A 39 -0.50 -3.46 -4.53
CA ALA A 39 0.20 -4.73 -4.72
C ALA A 39 -0.52 -5.67 -5.71
N ASP A 40 0.14 -6.75 -6.11
CA ASP A 40 -0.33 -7.76 -7.07
C ASP A 40 -0.21 -9.19 -6.50
N PRO A 41 -1.29 -9.78 -5.95
CA PRO A 41 -2.59 -9.15 -5.64
C PRO A 41 -2.54 -8.26 -4.38
N SER A 42 -3.47 -7.32 -4.29
CA SER A 42 -3.61 -6.44 -3.12
C SER A 42 -4.61 -6.98 -2.11
N ALA A 43 -4.12 -7.35 -0.92
CA ALA A 43 -4.96 -7.79 0.20
C ALA A 43 -5.68 -6.62 0.92
N LEU A 44 -5.02 -5.47 1.08
CA LEU A 44 -5.59 -4.33 1.80
C LEU A 44 -6.55 -3.48 0.95
N ILE A 45 -6.35 -3.50 -0.37
CA ILE A 45 -7.21 -2.81 -1.34
C ILE A 45 -7.68 -3.87 -2.35
N PRO A 46 -8.72 -4.65 -2.01
CA PRO A 46 -9.26 -5.65 -2.93
C PRO A 46 -9.88 -4.99 -4.17
N PRO A 47 -10.13 -5.76 -5.25
CA PRO A 47 -10.65 -5.22 -6.51
C PRO A 47 -11.90 -4.34 -6.38
N GLN A 48 -12.81 -4.70 -5.47
CA GLN A 48 -14.02 -3.92 -5.20
C GLN A 48 -13.71 -2.53 -4.62
N ARG A 49 -12.76 -2.44 -3.68
CA ARG A 49 -12.33 -1.16 -3.11
C ARG A 49 -11.53 -0.32 -4.13
N ALA A 50 -10.70 -0.95 -4.95
CA ALA A 50 -10.01 -0.27 -6.05
C ALA A 50 -11.01 0.33 -7.05
N ALA A 51 -12.12 -0.38 -7.34
CA ALA A 51 -13.19 0.15 -8.18
C ALA A 51 -13.91 1.33 -7.54
N GLN A 52 -14.18 1.30 -6.23
CA GLN A 52 -14.74 2.42 -5.47
C GLN A 52 -13.82 3.66 -5.55
N TYR A 53 -12.51 3.49 -5.37
CA TYR A 53 -11.56 4.60 -5.49
C TYR A 53 -11.52 5.20 -6.90
N ARG A 54 -11.51 4.36 -7.94
CA ARG A 54 -11.61 4.87 -9.32
C ARG A 54 -12.90 5.64 -9.55
N ALA A 55 -14.04 5.14 -9.05
CA ALA A 55 -15.32 5.82 -9.16
C ALA A 55 -15.34 7.16 -8.39
N ALA A 56 -14.61 7.25 -7.28
CA ALA A 56 -14.43 8.49 -6.51
C ALA A 56 -13.44 9.48 -7.15
N GLY A 57 -12.76 9.11 -8.24
CA GLY A 57 -11.84 9.99 -8.99
C GLY A 57 -10.36 9.78 -8.69
N PHE A 58 -9.99 8.80 -7.87
CA PHE A 58 -8.58 8.46 -7.67
C PHE A 58 -8.03 7.76 -8.91
N GLU A 59 -6.78 8.07 -9.28
CA GLU A 59 -6.04 7.20 -10.16
C GLU A 59 -5.55 5.98 -9.38
N THR A 60 -5.68 4.78 -9.93
CA THR A 60 -5.19 3.56 -9.28
C THR A 60 -4.27 2.80 -10.21
N ARG A 61 -3.13 2.33 -9.73
CA ARG A 61 -2.20 1.50 -10.50
C ARG A 61 -1.68 0.33 -9.66
N THR A 62 -1.74 -0.86 -10.23
CA THR A 62 -1.14 -2.06 -9.63
C THR A 62 0.34 -2.14 -10.01
N VAL A 63 1.19 -2.48 -9.05
CA VAL A 63 2.62 -2.74 -9.25
C VAL A 63 2.82 -4.25 -9.42
N PRO A 64 3.11 -4.75 -10.63
CA PRO A 64 3.09 -6.19 -10.90
C PRO A 64 4.13 -6.96 -10.11
N GLY A 65 3.74 -8.14 -9.62
CA GLY A 65 4.63 -9.07 -8.89
C GLY A 65 5.14 -8.54 -7.54
N THR A 66 4.40 -7.65 -6.87
CA THR A 66 4.75 -7.12 -5.54
C THR A 66 3.71 -7.51 -4.49
N GLY A 67 4.15 -7.69 -3.26
CA GLY A 67 3.31 -7.87 -2.09
C GLY A 67 3.00 -6.53 -1.40
N HIS A 68 2.54 -6.59 -0.15
CA HIS A 68 2.05 -5.41 0.57
C HIS A 68 3.08 -4.26 0.65
N PHE A 69 4.36 -4.58 0.75
CA PHE A 69 5.45 -3.61 0.86
C PHE A 69 6.03 -3.26 -0.52
N ILE A 70 5.19 -2.74 -1.41
CA ILE A 70 5.52 -2.53 -2.84
C ILE A 70 6.85 -1.78 -3.08
N HIS A 71 7.20 -0.83 -2.19
CA HIS A 71 8.40 -0.01 -2.29
C HIS A 71 9.68 -0.77 -1.91
N THR A 72 9.59 -1.79 -1.05
CA THR A 72 10.73 -2.67 -0.71
C THR A 72 10.79 -3.91 -1.59
N ASP A 73 9.64 -4.42 -2.02
CA ASP A 73 9.56 -5.65 -2.83
C ASP A 73 10.16 -5.44 -4.21
N ASN A 74 9.90 -4.27 -4.83
CA ASN A 74 10.53 -3.88 -6.08
C ASN A 74 10.54 -2.36 -6.25
N VAL A 75 11.59 -1.71 -5.73
CA VAL A 75 11.76 -0.25 -5.80
C VAL A 75 11.68 0.29 -7.24
N ASN A 76 12.25 -0.42 -8.21
CA ASN A 76 12.25 0.02 -9.61
C ASN A 76 10.84 0.02 -10.21
N ARG A 77 10.06 -1.03 -9.95
CA ARG A 77 8.66 -1.10 -10.41
C ARG A 77 7.76 -0.12 -9.66
N PHE A 78 8.01 0.12 -8.38
CA PHE A 78 7.32 1.15 -7.61
C PHE A 78 7.56 2.54 -8.19
N LEU A 79 8.82 2.91 -8.47
CA LEU A 79 9.16 4.19 -9.08
C LEU A 79 8.59 4.32 -10.49
N ALA A 80 8.71 3.29 -11.32
CA ALA A 80 8.11 3.28 -12.66
C ALA A 80 6.57 3.44 -12.64
N ALA A 81 5.91 2.98 -11.56
CA ALA A 81 4.47 3.18 -11.41
C ALA A 81 4.09 4.65 -11.14
N LEU A 82 5.04 5.48 -10.69
CA LEU A 82 4.88 6.92 -10.50
C LEU A 82 5.17 7.72 -11.78
N ASP A 83 5.82 7.13 -12.78
CA ASP A 83 6.13 7.83 -14.03
C ASP A 83 4.86 8.41 -14.68
N GLY A 84 4.99 9.66 -15.14
CA GLY A 84 3.90 10.43 -15.74
C GLY A 84 2.82 10.90 -14.76
N TRP A 85 3.05 10.79 -13.45
CA TRP A 85 2.18 11.42 -12.44
C TRP A 85 2.69 12.83 -12.12
N ALA A 86 1.83 13.83 -12.31
CA ALA A 86 2.06 15.23 -11.96
C ALA A 86 0.80 15.82 -11.34
#